data_AF-A0A2Z6EX91-F1
#
_entry.id   AF-A0A2Z6EX91-F1
#
_cell.length_a   1.000
_cell.length_b   1.000
_cell.length_c   1.000
_cell.angle_alpha   90.00
_cell.angle_beta   90.00
_cell.angle_gamma   90.00
#
_symmetry.space_group_name_H-M   'P 1'
#
loop_
_entity.id
_entity.type
_entity.pdbx_description
1 polymer ?
#
loop_
_entity_poly.entity_id
_entity_poly.type
_entity_poly.pdbx_seq_one_letter_code
_entity_poly.pdbx_strand_id
1 'polypeptide(L)' 'MGVGLPKSAYRAQWERCVRTPRTFQFRDLRAKAGTDKEVGSGGNIREAQALLGHSSVAMTEHYVRKRGRVVGPTK' A
#
# COMPACT_ATOMS: atom_id res chain seq x y z
N MET A 1 15.47 17.83 -18.81
CA MET A 1 14.83 16.92 -17.82
C MET A 1 13.44 17.49 -17.51
N GLY A 2 12.37 16.72 -17.70
CA GLY A 2 11.01 17.20 -17.46
C GLY A 2 10.74 17.37 -15.96
N VAL A 3 10.16 18.49 -15.56
CA VAL A 3 9.71 18.71 -14.18
C VAL A 3 8.52 17.79 -13.92
N GLY A 4 8.59 16.97 -12.87
CA GLY A 4 7.49 16.06 -12.52
C GLY A 4 6.18 16.80 -12.26
N LEU A 5 5.04 16.10 -12.40
CA LEU A 5 3.73 16.69 -12.14
C LEU A 5 3.62 17.17 -10.68
N PRO A 6 2.96 18.32 -10.43
CA PRO A 6 2.72 18.77 -9.07
C PRO A 6 1.76 17.82 -8.35
N LYS A 7 1.88 17.76 -7.02
CA LYS A 7 1.04 16.89 -6.16
C LYS A 7 -0.47 17.11 -6.35
N SER A 8 -0.89 18.34 -6.67
CA SER A 8 -2.28 18.69 -6.98
C SER A 8 -2.77 18.01 -8.26
N ALA A 9 -1.94 17.92 -9.30
CA ALA A 9 -2.27 17.26 -10.56
C ALA A 9 -2.44 15.74 -10.35
N TYR A 10 -1.53 15.09 -9.61
CA TYR A 10 -1.66 13.67 -9.25
C TYR A 10 -2.96 13.38 -8.48
N ARG A 11 -3.33 14.26 -7.53
CA ARG A 11 -4.59 14.14 -6.79
C ARG A 11 -5.80 14.27 -7.71
N ALA A 12 -5.84 15.30 -8.56
CA ALA A 12 -6.95 15.49 -9.49
C ALA A 12 -7.11 14.31 -10.46
N GLN A 13 -5.99 13.73 -10.92
CA GLN A 13 -6.03 12.55 -11.79
C GLN A 13 -6.50 11.30 -11.05
N TRP A 14 -6.09 11.11 -9.79
CA TRP A 14 -6.61 10.07 -8.91
C TRP A 14 -8.11 10.17 -8.68
N GLU A 15 -8.61 11.36 -8.36
CA GLU A 15 -10.03 11.59 -8.06
C GLU A 15 -10.94 11.32 -9.27
N ARG A 16 -10.42 11.46 -10.49
CA ARG A 16 -11.14 11.06 -11.72
C ARG A 16 -11.25 9.55 -11.88
N CYS A 17 -10.23 8.79 -11.49
CA CYS A 17 -10.20 7.34 -11.67
C CYS A 17 -10.86 6.57 -10.51
N VAL A 18 -10.94 7.17 -9.32
CA VAL A 18 -11.54 6.54 -8.14
C VAL A 18 -13.01 6.90 -8.02
N ARG A 19 -13.85 5.86 -7.93
CA ARG A 19 -15.32 5.98 -7.79
C ARG A 19 -15.77 6.70 -6.51
N THR A 20 -15.03 6.55 -5.42
CA THR A 20 -15.34 7.17 -4.11
C THR A 20 -14.09 7.83 -3.51
N PRO A 21 -13.67 9.00 -4.02
CA PRO A 21 -12.37 9.60 -3.71
C PRO A 21 -12.20 10.00 -2.23
N ARG A 22 -13.30 10.15 -1.48
CA ARG A 22 -13.27 10.47 -0.06
C ARG A 22 -12.99 9.27 0.85
N THR A 23 -13.21 8.04 0.37
CA THR A 23 -13.02 6.82 1.18
C THR A 23 -11.64 6.20 1.01
N PHE A 24 -10.94 6.53 -0.08
CA PHE A 24 -9.69 5.88 -0.47
C PHE A 24 -8.78 6.87 -1.19
N GLN A 25 -7.55 7.00 -0.71
CA GLN A 25 -6.56 7.95 -1.22
C GLN A 25 -5.37 7.24 -1.85
N PHE A 26 -4.65 7.93 -2.73
CA PHE A 26 -3.48 7.37 -3.42
C PHE A 26 -2.44 6.75 -2.46
N ARG A 27 -2.22 7.36 -1.28
CA ARG A 27 -1.32 6.84 -0.25
C ARG A 27 -1.73 5.47 0.33
N ASP A 28 -3.01 5.13 0.27
CA ASP A 28 -3.50 3.86 0.81
C ASP A 28 -3.04 2.67 -0.03
N LEU A 29 -2.65 2.90 -1.30
CA LEU A 29 -2.00 1.89 -2.14
C LEU A 29 -0.69 1.40 -1.52
N ARG A 30 0.07 2.27 -0.85
CA ARG A 30 1.33 1.90 -0.18
C ARG A 30 1.07 0.91 0.95
N ALA A 31 0.06 1.18 1.78
CA ALA A 31 -0.34 0.27 2.85
C ALA A 31 -0.87 -1.07 2.30
N LYS A 32 -1.64 -1.04 1.20
CA LYS A 32 -2.10 -2.26 0.52
C LYS A 32 -0.93 -3.09 -0.02
N ALA A 33 0.01 -2.47 -0.73
CA ALA A 33 1.18 -3.15 -1.29
C ALA A 33 2.06 -3.79 -0.20
N GLY A 34 2.30 -3.08 0.91
CA GLY A 34 3.02 -3.63 2.06
C GLY A 34 2.31 -4.84 2.68
N THR A 35 1.00 -4.76 2.83
CA THR A 35 0.18 -5.87 3.35
C THR A 35 0.20 -7.07 2.42
N ASP A 36 0.04 -6.87 1.11
CA ASP A 36 0.05 -7.96 0.13
C ASP A 36 1.38 -8.69 0.09
N LYS A 37 2.48 -7.93 0.22
CA LYS A 37 3.81 -8.52 0.26
C LYS A 37 4.01 -9.36 1.51
N GLU A 38 3.60 -8.87 2.68
CA GLU A 38 3.69 -9.63 3.94
C GLU A 38 2.87 -10.92 3.88
N VAL A 39 1.63 -10.84 3.38
CA VAL A 39 0.75 -12.01 3.19
C VAL A 39 1.33 -13.00 2.19
N GLY A 40 1.80 -12.53 1.03
CA GLY A 40 2.39 -13.37 -0.02
C GLY A 40 3.68 -14.07 0.42
N SER A 41 4.39 -13.50 1.38
CA SER A 41 5.62 -14.06 1.95
C SER A 41 5.37 -14.88 3.23
N GLY A 42 4.14 -15.36 3.44
CA GLY A 42 3.81 -16.23 4.57
C GLY A 42 3.89 -15.54 5.94
N GLY A 43 3.73 -14.22 5.98
CA GLY A 43 3.80 -13.44 7.21
C GLY A 43 5.16 -12.77 7.47
N ASN A 44 6.06 -12.76 6.49
CA ASN A 44 7.39 -12.18 6.65
C ASN A 44 7.37 -10.65 6.51
N ILE A 45 7.31 -9.95 7.64
CA ILE A 45 7.29 -8.49 7.68
C ILE A 45 8.56 -7.82 7.14
N ARG A 46 9.71 -8.51 7.12
CA ARG A 46 10.97 -7.94 6.61
C ARG A 46 10.93 -7.74 5.10
N GLU A 47 10.20 -8.58 4.37
CA GLU A 47 10.02 -8.37 2.94
C GLU A 47 9.13 -7.17 2.64
N ALA A 48 8.11 -6.93 3.45
CA ALA A 48 7.33 -5.70 3.37
C ALA A 48 8.17 -4.47 3.76
N GLN A 49 9.07 -4.59 4.75
CA GLN A 49 10.00 -3.51 5.11
C GLN A 49 10.91 -3.13 3.94
N ALA A 50 11.49 -4.14 3.27
CA ALA A 50 12.36 -3.94 2.10
C ALA A 50 11.60 -3.27 0.94
N LEU A 51 10.37 -3.74 0.64
CA LEU A 51 9.53 -3.14 -0.40
C LEU A 51 9.16 -1.68 -0.11
N LEU A 52 8.85 -1.36 1.16
CA LEU A 52 8.46 -0.01 1.56
C LEU A 52 9.67 0.93 1.75
N GLY A 53 10.88 0.39 1.89
CA GLY A 53 12.09 1.16 2.15
C GLY A 53 12.08 1.80 3.55
N HIS A 54 11.55 1.10 4.56
CA HIS A 54 11.55 1.59 5.93
C HIS A 54 12.82 1.19 6.68
N SER A 55 13.32 2.11 7.51
CA SER A 55 14.50 1.88 8.35
C SER A 55 14.24 0.91 9.51
N SER A 56 13.00 0.82 10.00
CA SER A 56 12.62 -0.06 11.11
C SER A 56 11.39 -0.91 10.79
N VAL A 57 11.32 -2.08 11.43
CA VAL A 57 10.15 -2.97 11.36
C VAL A 57 8.92 -2.32 11.98
N ALA A 58 9.08 -1.58 13.09
CA ALA A 58 7.98 -0.87 13.75
C ALA A 58 7.27 0.11 12.81
N MET A 59 8.00 0.82 11.94
CA MET A 59 7.38 1.68 10.93
C MET A 59 6.56 0.86 9.93
N THR A 60 7.05 -0.32 9.54
CA THR A 60 6.35 -1.24 8.62
C THR A 60 5.07 -1.79 9.22
N GLU A 61 5.02 -2.07 10.52
CA GLU A 61 3.82 -2.53 11.22
C GLU A 61 2.67 -1.52 11.10
N HIS A 62 2.94 -0.21 11.06
CA HIS A 62 1.91 0.80 10.85
C HIS A 62 1.28 0.75 9.44
N TYR A 63 2.03 0.26 8.44
CA TYR A 63 1.58 0.18 7.06
C TYR A 63 0.98 -1.18 6.69
N VAL A 64 1.41 -2.26 7.35
CA VAL A 64 0.85 -3.61 7.18
C VAL A 64 -0.44 -3.72 8.01
N ARG A 65 -1.58 -3.93 7.33
CA ARG A 65 -2.90 -3.98 7.98
C ARG A 65 -3.43 -5.40 8.04
N LYS A 66 -3.72 -5.93 9.24
CA LYS A 66 -4.39 -7.22 9.41
C LYS A 66 -5.89 -7.10 9.11
N ARG A 67 -6.30 -7.37 7.86
CA ARG A 67 -7.71 -7.31 7.42
C ARG A 67 -8.43 -8.66 7.44
N GLY A 68 -8.25 -9.43 8.51
CA GLY A 68 -8.89 -10.74 8.69
C GLY A 68 -7.98 -11.93 8.36
N ARG A 69 -8.57 -13.12 8.18
CA ARG A 69 -7.85 -14.37 7.94
C ARG A 69 -7.48 -14.49 6.46
N VAL A 70 -6.21 -14.75 6.19
CA VAL A 70 -5.75 -15.18 4.86
C VAL A 70 -6.25 -16.59 4.63
N VAL A 71 -7.07 -16.77 3.59
CA VAL A 71 -7.62 -18.08 3.20
C VAL A 71 -7.09 -18.44 1.82
N GLY A 72 -6.70 -19.70 1.65
CA GLY A 72 -6.38 -20.25 0.34
C GLY A 72 -7.65 -20.56 -0.46
N PRO A 73 -7.54 -20.77 -1.77
CA PRO A 73 -8.66 -21.21 -2.60
C PRO A 73 -9.28 -22.50 -2.05
N THR A 74 -10.59 -22.52 -1.88
CA THR A 74 -11.34 -23.74 -1.54
C THR A 74 -11.82 -24.42 -2.82
N LYS A 75 -11.00 -25.37 -3.29
CA LYS A 75 -11.16 -26.19 -4.51
C LYS A 75 -11.12 -25.43 -5.84
#